data_AF-A0A9J7YDU2-F1
#
_entry.id   AF-A0A9J7YDU2-F1
#
_cell.length_a   1.000
_cell.length_b   1.000
_cell.length_c   1.000
_cell.angle_alpha   90.00
_cell.angle_beta   90.00
_cell.angle_gamma   90.00
#
_symmetry.space_group_name_H-M   'P 1'
#
loop_
_entity.id
_entity.type
_entity.pdbx_description
1 polymer ?
#
loop_
_entity_poly.entity_id
_entity_poly.type
_entity_poly.pdbx_seq_one_letter_code
_entity_poly.pdbx_strand_id
1 'polypeptide(L)'
;MSLRKFNSRLDFKLPNMGVENDEEGKERFLYQGHCRLHCPREFYPDREQYTCLPCMPNCEICADANVCAKCREGYNLQSGICLTVLCGAGQVQDPDTQECIDCGIGCKTCSTDDPEICHSCTDGYFLYRQQCRQNCPQRTYEDRGRGLCISCPEPCVDCWSDSLCLTCQSGYFLNNGTCVKECPVDTFKDSRGWRCQPCHSSCLTCHGPGVRDCDRCSGWSRPAYGKCPVISCPEGQYVDGESRTCRYCDRSCLTCYGSKAQNCITCATGYMLEQEAVCVDRCPLGFYANSSSLLCERCSANCEACESRDECVSCNTDTYQLYLFQGSCWSECP
;
A
#
# COMPACT_ATOMS: atom_id res chain seq x y z
N MET A 1 70.48 -42.64 -48.56
CA MET A 1 69.44 -43.17 -49.48
C MET A 1 68.14 -43.31 -48.70
N SER A 2 67.12 -42.55 -49.12
CA SER A 2 65.67 -42.85 -49.15
C SER A 2 65.19 -44.09 -48.35
N LEU A 3 64.29 -43.95 -47.36
CA LEU A 3 62.84 -43.66 -47.40
C LEU A 3 61.97 -44.92 -47.20
N ARG A 4 61.10 -44.83 -46.18
CA ARG A 4 59.71 -45.34 -46.03
C ARG A 4 59.42 -46.38 -44.94
N LYS A 5 58.51 -45.94 -44.06
CA LYS A 5 57.69 -46.65 -43.07
C LYS A 5 56.50 -47.38 -43.74
N PHE A 6 55.88 -48.21 -42.88
CA PHE A 6 54.53 -48.81 -42.90
C PHE A 6 54.37 -50.12 -43.66
N ASN A 7 54.08 -51.22 -42.95
CA ASN A 7 52.69 -51.49 -42.60
C ASN A 7 52.54 -52.46 -41.42
N SER A 8 51.47 -52.25 -40.66
CA SER A 8 51.02 -52.92 -39.45
C SER A 8 50.15 -54.14 -39.75
N ARG A 9 50.44 -55.29 -39.12
CA ARG A 9 49.50 -56.32 -38.65
C ARG A 9 50.30 -57.45 -38.01
N LEU A 10 50.12 -57.66 -36.71
CA LEU A 10 50.47 -58.91 -36.03
C LEU A 10 49.47 -59.11 -34.90
N ASP A 11 48.56 -60.05 -35.14
CA ASP A 11 47.65 -60.66 -34.19
C ASP A 11 48.38 -61.14 -32.93
N PHE A 12 47.91 -60.71 -31.77
CA PHE A 12 48.02 -61.50 -30.54
C PHE A 12 46.63 -61.66 -29.95
N LYS A 13 46.12 -62.90 -30.04
CA LYS A 13 44.95 -63.40 -29.32
C LYS A 13 45.13 -63.16 -27.81
N LEU A 14 44.19 -62.47 -27.18
CA LEU A 14 44.00 -62.50 -25.73
C LEU A 14 42.95 -63.57 -25.39
N PRO A 15 43.23 -64.53 -24.49
CA PRO A 15 42.33 -65.64 -24.19
C PRO A 15 41.22 -65.23 -23.21
N ASN A 16 40.10 -65.94 -23.32
CA ASN A 16 38.93 -65.92 -22.45
C ASN A 16 39.27 -65.72 -20.96
N MET A 17 38.71 -64.70 -20.32
CA MET A 17 38.68 -64.59 -18.86
C MET A 17 37.65 -65.56 -18.31
N GLY A 18 38.14 -66.76 -17.96
CA GLY A 18 37.41 -67.75 -17.20
C GLY A 18 37.30 -67.37 -15.73
N VAL A 19 36.26 -67.90 -15.11
CA VAL A 19 36.02 -67.86 -13.66
C VAL A 19 37.22 -68.45 -12.92
N GLU A 20 37.97 -67.65 -12.17
CA GLU A 20 38.99 -68.17 -11.25
C GLU A 20 38.31 -68.58 -9.93
N ASN A 21 37.98 -69.87 -9.84
CA ASN A 21 37.56 -70.50 -8.59
C ASN A 21 38.79 -71.08 -7.87
N ASP A 22 38.85 -70.93 -6.54
CA ASP A 22 39.84 -71.63 -5.70
C ASP A 22 39.65 -73.17 -5.76
N GLU A 23 40.60 -73.93 -5.23
CA GLU A 23 40.50 -75.39 -5.06
C GLU A 23 39.27 -75.85 -4.24
N GLU A 24 38.64 -74.92 -3.48
CA GLU A 24 37.38 -75.11 -2.75
C GLU A 24 36.12 -74.66 -3.52
N GLY A 25 36.25 -74.19 -4.76
CA GLY A 25 35.13 -73.77 -5.62
C GLY A 25 34.53 -72.40 -5.29
N LYS A 26 35.25 -71.53 -4.57
CA LYS A 26 34.78 -70.18 -4.20
C LYS A 26 35.19 -69.13 -5.24
N GLU A 27 34.22 -68.32 -5.67
CA GLU A 27 34.40 -67.21 -6.62
C GLU A 27 35.26 -66.09 -6.00
N ARG A 28 36.19 -65.52 -6.78
CA ARG A 28 37.02 -64.37 -6.40
C ARG A 28 36.85 -63.22 -7.39
N PHE A 29 37.01 -61.99 -6.90
CA PHE A 29 36.82 -60.75 -7.64
C PHE A 29 38.09 -59.91 -7.63
N LEU A 30 38.46 -59.36 -8.79
CA LEU A 30 39.64 -58.52 -8.96
C LEU A 30 39.41 -57.13 -8.33
N TYR A 31 40.31 -56.71 -7.46
CA TYR A 31 40.35 -55.36 -6.89
C TYR A 31 41.79 -54.86 -6.79
N GLN A 32 42.09 -53.73 -7.44
CA GLN A 32 43.44 -53.12 -7.45
C GLN A 32 44.58 -54.12 -7.77
N GLY A 33 44.34 -55.02 -8.72
CA GLY A 33 45.34 -56.02 -9.15
C GLY A 33 45.43 -57.28 -8.27
N HIS A 34 44.56 -57.44 -7.27
CA HIS A 34 44.51 -58.62 -6.41
C HIS A 34 43.13 -59.29 -6.44
N CYS A 35 43.07 -60.61 -6.57
CA CYS A 35 41.83 -61.38 -6.46
C CYS A 35 41.43 -61.55 -4.98
N ARG A 36 40.21 -61.16 -4.61
CA ARG A 36 39.66 -61.21 -3.25
C ARG A 36 38.33 -61.96 -3.22
N LEU A 37 38.06 -62.65 -2.10
CA LEU A 37 36.78 -63.34 -1.88
C LEU A 37 35.60 -62.37 -1.67
N HIS A 38 35.87 -61.20 -1.07
CA HIS A 38 34.88 -60.16 -0.83
C HIS A 38 35.42 -58.80 -1.30
N CYS A 39 34.58 -58.03 -1.98
CA CYS A 39 34.90 -56.66 -2.33
C CYS A 39 34.95 -55.78 -1.07
N PRO A 40 35.88 -54.82 -1.00
CA PRO A 40 35.93 -53.85 0.09
C PRO A 40 34.71 -52.92 0.06
N ARG A 41 34.50 -52.17 1.16
CA ARG A 41 33.46 -51.12 1.23
C ARG A 41 33.54 -50.19 0.04
N GLU A 42 32.37 -49.66 -0.37
CA GLU A 42 32.18 -48.85 -1.58
C GLU A 42 32.30 -49.62 -2.92
N PHE A 43 32.49 -50.94 -2.90
CA PHE A 43 32.52 -51.77 -4.10
C PHE A 43 31.62 -53.01 -3.94
N TYR A 44 30.94 -53.42 -5.02
CA TYR A 44 30.17 -54.67 -5.09
C TYR A 44 30.83 -55.67 -6.06
N PRO A 45 30.63 -56.98 -5.84
CA PRO A 45 31.13 -58.02 -6.74
C PRO A 45 30.32 -58.07 -8.04
N ASP A 46 30.96 -57.78 -9.17
CA ASP A 46 30.38 -57.99 -10.49
C ASP A 46 30.72 -59.39 -11.02
N ARG A 47 29.69 -60.18 -11.33
CA ARG A 47 29.84 -61.58 -11.77
C ARG A 47 29.99 -61.74 -13.29
N GLU A 48 29.78 -60.67 -14.06
CA GLU A 48 30.03 -60.70 -15.51
C GLU A 48 31.52 -60.50 -15.83
N GLN A 49 32.16 -59.59 -15.09
CA GLN A 49 33.57 -59.21 -15.30
C GLN A 49 34.50 -59.73 -14.20
N TYR A 50 33.97 -60.42 -13.17
CA TYR A 50 34.73 -60.93 -12.02
C TYR A 50 35.61 -59.86 -11.36
N THR A 51 35.08 -58.64 -11.24
CA THR A 51 35.79 -57.47 -10.72
C THR A 51 34.94 -56.76 -9.66
N CYS A 52 35.59 -56.01 -8.78
CA CYS A 52 34.89 -55.18 -7.82
C CYS A 52 34.57 -53.82 -8.46
N LEU A 53 33.28 -53.53 -8.68
CA LEU A 53 32.81 -52.28 -9.26
C LEU A 53 32.34 -51.31 -8.16
N PRO A 54 32.51 -49.99 -8.35
CA PRO A 54 32.11 -49.01 -7.34
C PRO A 54 30.59 -48.98 -7.15
N CYS A 55 30.16 -48.78 -5.91
CA CYS A 55 28.75 -48.53 -5.56
C CYS A 55 28.21 -47.22 -6.15
N MET A 56 26.88 -47.07 -6.14
CA MET A 56 26.22 -45.81 -6.45
C MET A 56 26.71 -44.65 -5.54
N PRO A 57 26.64 -43.38 -5.97
CA PRO A 57 27.11 -42.25 -5.17
C PRO A 57 26.43 -42.22 -3.80
N ASN A 58 27.20 -41.81 -2.79
CA ASN A 58 26.77 -41.68 -1.39
C ASN A 58 26.43 -43.01 -0.66
N CYS A 59 26.75 -44.15 -1.26
CA CYS A 59 26.60 -45.47 -0.66
C CYS A 59 27.93 -46.00 -0.07
N GLU A 60 27.91 -46.45 1.19
CA GLU A 60 29.05 -47.08 1.88
C GLU A 60 29.10 -48.60 1.63
N ILE A 61 27.93 -49.25 1.60
CA ILE A 61 27.78 -50.70 1.35
C ILE A 61 26.63 -50.91 0.38
N CYS A 62 26.88 -51.50 -0.79
CA CYS A 62 25.86 -51.81 -1.78
C CYS A 62 25.76 -53.32 -2.07
N ALA A 63 24.58 -53.75 -2.48
CA ALA A 63 24.33 -55.11 -2.97
C ALA A 63 24.67 -55.24 -4.46
N ASP A 64 24.39 -54.20 -5.24
CA ASP A 64 24.67 -54.08 -6.67
C ASP A 64 24.84 -52.60 -7.08
N ALA A 65 24.85 -52.33 -8.38
CA ALA A 65 25.01 -50.99 -8.95
C ALA A 65 23.95 -49.97 -8.50
N ASN A 66 22.74 -50.42 -8.14
CA ASN A 66 21.56 -49.58 -7.91
C ASN A 66 20.97 -49.73 -6.50
N VAL A 67 21.32 -50.78 -5.77
CA VAL A 67 20.78 -51.06 -4.45
C VAL A 67 21.86 -50.87 -3.39
N CYS A 68 21.73 -49.79 -2.63
CA CYS A 68 22.50 -49.53 -1.43
C CYS A 68 21.91 -50.24 -0.21
N ALA A 69 22.78 -50.79 0.64
CA ALA A 69 22.43 -51.40 1.92
C ALA A 69 22.80 -50.48 3.11
N LYS A 70 23.81 -49.61 2.96
CA LYS A 70 24.21 -48.63 3.98
C LYS A 70 24.76 -47.37 3.31
N CYS A 71 24.21 -46.22 3.67
CA CYS A 71 24.65 -44.92 3.16
C CYS A 71 25.86 -44.37 3.92
N ARG A 72 26.59 -43.46 3.27
CA ARG A 72 27.60 -42.62 3.93
C ARG A 72 26.92 -41.68 4.92
N GLU A 73 27.65 -41.22 5.94
CA GLU A 73 27.15 -40.24 6.91
C GLU A 73 26.58 -39.00 6.20
N GLY A 74 25.42 -38.50 6.65
CA GLY A 74 24.69 -37.39 6.02
C GLY A 74 23.65 -37.79 4.97
N TYR A 75 23.51 -39.10 4.67
CA TYR A 75 22.54 -39.62 3.70
C TYR A 75 21.67 -40.70 4.33
N ASN A 76 20.37 -40.64 4.05
CA ASN A 76 19.41 -41.63 4.51
C ASN A 76 19.07 -42.63 3.39
N LEU A 77 18.96 -43.90 3.78
CA LEU A 77 18.61 -44.99 2.88
C LEU A 77 17.09 -45.00 2.65
N GLN A 78 16.66 -44.63 1.45
CA GLN A 78 15.26 -44.74 1.03
C GLN A 78 15.16 -45.65 -0.19
N SER A 79 14.48 -46.78 -0.05
CA SER A 79 14.24 -47.75 -1.13
C SER A 79 15.51 -48.20 -1.88
N GLY A 80 16.61 -48.38 -1.15
CA GLY A 80 17.89 -48.79 -1.74
C GLY A 80 18.73 -47.63 -2.31
N ILE A 81 18.31 -46.37 -2.15
CA ILE A 81 19.03 -45.20 -2.66
C ILE A 81 19.41 -44.29 -1.48
N CYS A 82 20.61 -43.72 -1.53
CA CYS A 82 21.10 -42.77 -0.53
C CYS A 82 20.75 -41.35 -0.95
N LEU A 83 19.77 -40.75 -0.28
CA LEU A 83 19.32 -39.38 -0.52
C LEU A 83 19.79 -38.45 0.60
N THR A 84 20.14 -37.22 0.24
CA THR A 84 20.37 -36.15 1.21
C THR A 84 19.08 -35.89 1.98
N VAL A 85 19.17 -35.70 3.29
CA VAL A 85 18.02 -35.30 4.12
C VAL A 85 17.63 -33.88 3.71
N LEU A 86 16.58 -33.76 2.90
CA LEU A 86 15.93 -32.49 2.60
C LEU A 86 14.82 -32.30 3.62
N CYS A 87 15.07 -31.50 4.64
CA CYS A 87 14.03 -31.12 5.60
C CYS A 87 12.96 -30.26 4.90
N GLY A 88 11.70 -30.43 5.34
CA GLY A 88 10.57 -29.71 4.78
C GLY A 88 10.59 -28.22 5.10
N ALA A 89 9.65 -27.46 4.53
CA ALA A 89 9.46 -26.06 4.92
C ALA A 89 9.07 -25.99 6.41
N GLY A 90 9.71 -25.09 7.17
CA GLY A 90 9.54 -25.00 8.63
C GLY A 90 10.32 -26.05 9.42
N GLN A 91 11.31 -26.71 8.81
CA GLN A 91 12.20 -27.65 9.48
C GLN A 91 13.68 -27.33 9.20
N VAL A 92 14.54 -27.68 10.15
CA VAL A 92 16.01 -27.60 10.01
C VAL A 92 16.64 -28.93 10.41
N GLN A 93 17.81 -29.22 9.84
CA GLN A 93 18.55 -30.43 10.17
C GLN A 93 19.33 -30.23 11.47
N ASP A 94 19.17 -31.14 12.41
CA ASP A 94 19.98 -31.21 13.62
C ASP A 94 21.43 -31.58 13.28
N PRO A 95 22.44 -30.80 13.70
CA PRO A 95 23.84 -31.09 13.40
C PRO A 95 24.37 -32.38 14.01
N ASP A 96 23.81 -32.83 15.15
CA ASP A 96 24.28 -33.99 15.91
C ASP A 96 23.57 -35.28 15.49
N THR A 97 22.25 -35.24 15.28
CA THR A 97 21.43 -36.43 14.98
C THR A 97 21.13 -36.60 13.49
N GLN A 98 21.35 -35.56 12.68
CA GLN A 98 20.96 -35.49 11.26
C GLN A 98 19.46 -35.66 11.01
N GLU A 99 18.64 -35.59 12.06
CA GLU A 99 17.17 -35.62 11.97
C GLU A 99 16.61 -34.23 11.65
N CYS A 100 15.40 -34.16 11.11
CA CYS A 100 14.71 -32.89 10.89
C CYS A 100 13.93 -32.49 12.13
N ILE A 101 14.20 -31.30 12.63
CA ILE A 101 13.51 -30.69 13.77
C ILE A 101 12.62 -29.57 13.25
N ASP A 102 11.42 -29.47 13.82
CA ASP A 102 10.48 -28.41 13.51
C ASP A 102 10.96 -27.07 14.08
N CYS A 103 10.89 -26.03 13.25
CA CYS A 103 11.09 -24.66 13.68
C CYS A 103 9.95 -24.21 14.61
N GLY A 104 10.18 -23.11 15.34
CA GLY A 104 9.14 -22.44 16.14
C GLY A 104 7.85 -22.13 15.34
N ILE A 105 6.73 -22.00 16.05
CA ILE A 105 5.40 -21.86 15.45
C ILE A 105 5.34 -20.69 14.46
N GLY A 106 4.85 -20.96 13.24
CA GLY A 106 4.72 -19.95 12.18
C GLY A 106 6.04 -19.56 11.52
N CYS A 107 7.14 -20.25 11.84
CA CYS A 107 8.42 -20.06 11.20
C CYS A 107 8.55 -20.88 9.91
N LYS A 108 8.97 -20.24 8.84
CA LYS A 108 9.25 -20.86 7.54
C LYS A 108 10.69 -21.33 7.42
N THR A 109 11.63 -20.56 7.96
CA THR A 109 13.06 -20.92 8.04
C THR A 109 13.64 -20.45 9.37
N CYS A 110 14.30 -21.34 10.12
CA CYS A 110 14.92 -21.04 11.40
C CYS A 110 16.44 -21.31 11.39
N SER A 111 17.10 -20.95 12.49
CA SER A 111 18.52 -21.22 12.71
C SER A 111 18.74 -22.70 12.97
N THR A 112 19.88 -23.24 12.52
CA THR A 112 20.29 -24.62 12.80
C THR A 112 20.74 -24.81 14.25
N ASP A 113 21.23 -23.76 14.89
CA ASP A 113 21.74 -23.81 16.27
C ASP A 113 20.62 -23.65 17.31
N ASP A 114 19.52 -22.99 16.94
CA ASP A 114 18.35 -22.75 17.79
C ASP A 114 17.08 -22.66 16.93
N PRO A 115 16.25 -23.72 16.88
CA PRO A 115 15.01 -23.74 16.10
C PRO A 115 13.95 -22.70 16.51
N GLU A 116 14.08 -22.07 17.68
CA GLU A 116 13.23 -20.96 18.11
C GLU A 116 13.60 -19.63 17.43
N ILE A 117 14.84 -19.51 16.94
CA ILE A 117 15.30 -18.34 16.21
C ILE A 117 14.83 -18.43 14.76
N CYS A 118 13.83 -17.64 14.41
CA CYS A 118 13.26 -17.60 13.09
C CYS A 118 13.86 -16.51 12.19
N HIS A 119 14.14 -16.86 10.95
CA HIS A 119 14.61 -15.95 9.90
C HIS A 119 13.51 -15.45 8.98
N SER A 120 12.46 -16.26 8.74
CA SER A 120 11.31 -15.87 7.92
C SER A 120 10.04 -16.56 8.38
N CYS A 121 8.90 -15.88 8.28
CA CYS A 121 7.61 -16.40 8.74
C CYS A 121 6.76 -16.99 7.61
N THR A 122 5.88 -17.91 7.96
CA THR A 122 4.79 -18.37 7.08
C THR A 122 3.72 -17.29 6.92
N ASP A 123 2.91 -17.38 5.87
CA ASP A 123 1.82 -16.43 5.63
C ASP A 123 0.87 -16.33 6.83
N GLY A 124 0.48 -15.10 7.18
CA GLY A 124 -0.34 -14.81 8.36
C GLY A 124 0.45 -14.63 9.66
N TYR A 125 1.79 -14.75 9.63
CA TYR A 125 2.68 -14.42 10.74
C TYR A 125 3.62 -13.27 10.39
N PHE A 126 4.02 -12.52 11.41
CA PHE A 126 4.90 -11.37 11.32
C PHE A 126 6.16 -11.59 12.14
N LEU A 127 7.31 -11.29 11.56
CA LEU A 127 8.60 -11.41 12.25
C LEU A 127 8.80 -10.23 13.21
N TYR A 128 9.04 -10.54 14.47
CA TYR A 128 9.40 -9.60 15.51
C TYR A 128 10.51 -10.17 16.39
N ARG A 129 11.67 -9.51 16.43
CA ARG A 129 12.85 -9.93 17.23
C ARG A 129 13.19 -11.42 17.04
N GLN A 130 13.23 -11.88 15.78
CA GLN A 130 13.53 -13.27 15.40
C GLN A 130 12.47 -14.30 15.83
N GLN A 131 11.24 -13.87 16.17
CA GLN A 131 10.11 -14.76 16.42
C GLN A 131 8.93 -14.40 15.52
N CYS A 132 8.23 -15.41 15.04
CA CYS A 132 7.00 -15.22 14.27
C CYS A 132 5.79 -15.12 15.20
N ARG A 133 4.93 -14.12 14.97
CA ARG A 133 3.72 -13.89 15.77
C ARG A 133 2.54 -13.60 14.86
N GLN A 134 1.35 -14.06 15.23
CA GLN A 134 0.12 -13.72 14.49
C GLN A 134 -0.24 -12.24 14.66
N ASN A 135 -0.09 -11.71 15.88
CA ASN A 135 -0.38 -10.32 16.20
C ASN A 135 0.91 -9.63 16.67
N CYS A 136 1.16 -8.45 16.12
CA CYS A 136 2.30 -7.64 16.53
C CYS A 136 2.11 -7.11 17.97
N PRO A 137 3.19 -7.04 18.77
CA PRO A 137 3.11 -6.53 20.14
C PRO A 137 2.80 -5.02 20.19
N GLN A 138 2.52 -4.51 21.39
CA GLN A 138 2.33 -3.07 21.60
C GLN A 138 3.52 -2.26 21.07
N ARG A 139 3.25 -1.04 20.61
CA ARG A 139 4.25 -0.17 19.92
C ARG A 139 4.73 -0.66 18.58
N THR A 140 4.04 -1.62 17.98
CA THR A 140 4.29 -2.05 16.62
C THR A 140 3.01 -2.23 15.82
N TYR A 141 3.09 -2.13 14.50
CA TYR A 141 2.01 -2.43 13.57
C TYR A 141 2.44 -3.46 12.52
N GLU A 142 1.45 -4.11 11.92
CA GLU A 142 1.60 -5.20 10.96
C GLU A 142 1.90 -4.68 9.54
N ASP A 143 3.09 -4.96 9.00
CA ASP A 143 3.39 -4.76 7.58
C ASP A 143 3.19 -6.07 6.82
N ARG A 144 2.01 -6.21 6.19
CA ARG A 144 1.64 -7.39 5.39
C ARG A 144 2.49 -7.55 4.12
N GLY A 145 3.06 -6.46 3.59
CA GLY A 145 3.90 -6.53 2.39
C GLY A 145 5.24 -7.19 2.68
N ARG A 146 5.79 -6.96 3.89
CA ARG A 146 7.08 -7.51 4.31
C ARG A 146 6.97 -8.69 5.29
N GLY A 147 5.78 -8.92 5.87
CA GLY A 147 5.60 -9.91 6.95
C GLY A 147 6.37 -9.53 8.21
N LEU A 148 6.44 -8.23 8.55
CA LEU A 148 7.22 -7.71 9.67
C LEU A 148 6.34 -6.92 10.65
N CYS A 149 6.74 -6.92 11.92
CA CYS A 149 6.23 -5.96 12.90
C CYS A 149 7.10 -4.70 12.91
N ILE A 150 6.54 -3.58 12.45
CA ILE A 150 7.25 -2.29 12.37
C ILE A 150 6.92 -1.46 13.60
N SER A 151 7.92 -0.79 14.17
CA SER A 151 7.73 0.09 15.32
C SER A 151 6.92 1.33 14.96
N CYS A 152 6.02 1.74 15.86
CA CYS A 152 5.27 2.96 15.71
C CYS A 152 6.20 4.19 15.72
N PRO A 153 5.87 5.25 14.96
CA PRO A 153 6.64 6.49 14.96
C PRO A 153 6.48 7.22 16.29
N GLU A 154 7.58 7.65 16.92
CA GLU A 154 7.51 8.47 18.13
C GLU A 154 6.84 9.84 17.82
N PRO A 155 5.95 10.36 18.70
CA PRO A 155 5.62 9.92 20.06
C PRO A 155 4.35 9.04 20.15
N CYS A 156 4.06 8.26 19.12
CA CYS A 156 2.94 7.33 19.08
C CYS A 156 3.25 6.03 19.82
N VAL A 157 2.35 5.61 20.70
CA VAL A 157 2.46 4.36 21.47
C VAL A 157 1.79 3.21 20.72
N ASP A 158 0.56 3.35 20.26
CA ASP A 158 -0.09 2.34 19.42
C ASP A 158 -0.51 2.97 18.11
N CYS A 159 -0.25 2.29 17.00
CA CYS A 159 -0.49 2.79 15.65
C CYS A 159 -1.06 1.68 14.77
N TRP A 160 -1.76 2.09 13.73
CA TRP A 160 -2.21 1.18 12.67
C TRP A 160 -1.26 1.22 11.47
N SER A 161 -0.61 2.36 11.26
CA SER A 161 0.41 2.57 10.23
C SER A 161 1.46 3.58 10.72
N ASP A 162 2.43 3.88 9.86
CA ASP A 162 3.40 4.96 10.02
C ASP A 162 2.80 6.38 10.10
N SER A 163 1.51 6.51 9.80
CA SER A 163 0.79 7.77 9.63
C SER A 163 -0.46 7.86 10.49
N LEU A 164 -1.01 6.72 10.92
CA LEU A 164 -2.20 6.65 11.75
C LEU A 164 -1.88 6.13 13.14
N CYS A 165 -1.79 7.06 14.08
CA CYS A 165 -1.65 6.80 15.51
C CYS A 165 -3.01 6.60 16.18
N LEU A 166 -3.06 5.71 17.17
CA LEU A 166 -4.22 5.39 17.99
C LEU A 166 -4.07 5.87 19.43
N THR A 167 -2.86 5.81 19.99
CA THR A 167 -2.55 6.27 21.34
C THR A 167 -1.23 7.01 21.39
N CYS A 168 -1.17 8.11 22.13
CA CYS A 168 0.02 8.95 22.24
C CYS A 168 0.74 8.72 23.57
N GLN A 169 2.04 8.99 23.59
CA GLN A 169 2.81 9.02 24.82
C GLN A 169 2.27 10.09 25.78
N SER A 170 2.42 9.88 27.09
CA SER A 170 2.02 10.84 28.11
C SER A 170 2.60 12.23 27.85
N GLY A 171 1.75 13.26 27.87
CA GLY A 171 2.12 14.64 27.52
C GLY A 171 1.84 15.04 26.07
N TYR A 172 1.39 14.10 25.23
CA TYR A 172 0.89 14.35 23.88
C TYR A 172 -0.62 14.04 23.79
N PHE A 173 -1.28 14.70 22.86
CA PHE A 173 -2.72 14.57 22.61
C PHE A 173 -2.95 13.99 21.22
N LEU A 174 -3.86 13.03 21.12
CA LEU A 174 -4.28 12.47 19.84
C LEU A 174 -5.17 13.48 19.11
N ASN A 175 -4.72 13.92 17.95
CA ASN A 175 -5.46 14.79 17.04
C ASN A 175 -5.51 14.18 15.64
N ASN A 176 -6.71 13.75 15.23
CA ASN A 176 -6.98 13.17 13.91
C ASN A 176 -5.93 12.12 13.45
N GLY A 177 -5.53 11.22 14.36
CA GLY A 177 -4.55 10.18 14.05
C GLY A 177 -3.08 10.59 14.21
N THR A 178 -2.78 11.80 14.69
CA THR A 178 -1.42 12.25 14.94
C THR A 178 -1.26 12.72 16.39
N CYS A 179 -0.05 12.62 16.94
CA CYS A 179 0.23 13.06 18.30
C CYS A 179 0.80 14.48 18.29
N VAL A 180 0.12 15.39 18.98
CA VAL A 180 0.52 16.80 19.08
C VAL A 180 0.74 17.19 20.53
N LYS A 181 1.67 18.12 20.79
CA LYS A 181 1.97 18.59 22.15
C LYS A 181 0.92 19.57 22.67
N GLU A 182 0.30 20.31 21.76
CA GLU A 182 -0.80 21.24 22.03
C GLU A 182 -1.89 21.02 20.97
N CYS A 183 -3.15 21.07 21.39
CA CYS A 183 -4.27 20.95 20.47
C CYS A 183 -4.31 22.17 19.52
N PRO A 184 -4.46 21.96 18.20
CA PRO A 184 -4.50 23.06 17.24
C PRO A 184 -5.71 23.98 17.48
N VAL A 185 -5.66 25.17 16.87
CA VAL A 185 -6.83 26.06 16.75
C VAL A 185 -8.02 25.26 16.23
N ASP A 186 -9.24 25.62 16.64
CA ASP A 186 -10.48 24.87 16.44
C ASP A 186 -10.70 23.59 17.28
N THR A 187 -9.71 23.18 18.08
CA THR A 187 -9.84 22.03 18.99
C THR A 187 -9.50 22.38 20.44
N PHE A 188 -9.93 21.53 21.37
CA PHE A 188 -9.61 21.61 22.79
C PHE A 188 -9.28 20.24 23.38
N LYS A 189 -8.60 20.23 24.53
CA LYS A 189 -8.31 18.99 25.27
C LYS A 189 -9.58 18.39 25.87
N ASP A 190 -9.83 17.11 25.62
CA ASP A 190 -10.95 16.40 26.27
C ASP A 190 -10.78 16.37 27.80
N SER A 191 -11.89 16.14 28.51
CA SER A 191 -12.00 15.88 29.95
C SER A 191 -10.96 14.90 30.50
N ARG A 192 -10.61 13.87 29.72
CA ARG A 192 -9.60 12.85 30.08
C ARG A 192 -8.17 13.23 29.69
N GLY A 193 -7.96 14.33 28.96
CA GLY A 193 -6.65 14.89 28.66
C GLY A 193 -5.75 14.07 27.72
N TRP A 194 -6.29 13.19 26.88
CA TRP A 194 -5.51 12.34 25.95
C TRP A 194 -5.80 12.58 24.47
N ARG A 195 -6.84 13.35 24.14
CA ARG A 195 -7.23 13.66 22.75
C ARG A 195 -7.68 15.11 22.59
N CYS A 196 -7.54 15.61 21.37
CA CYS A 196 -8.15 16.85 20.93
C CYS A 196 -9.57 16.56 20.41
N GLN A 197 -10.52 17.39 20.81
CA GLN A 197 -11.90 17.39 20.32
C GLN A 197 -12.21 18.71 19.63
N PRO A 198 -13.06 18.72 18.59
CA PRO A 198 -13.42 19.93 17.90
C PRO A 198 -14.26 20.85 18.79
N CYS A 199 -14.06 22.15 18.63
CA CYS A 199 -14.89 23.19 19.20
C CYS A 199 -16.30 23.21 18.57
N HIS A 200 -17.24 23.90 19.21
CA HIS A 200 -18.50 24.26 18.55
C HIS A 200 -18.22 25.11 17.31
N SER A 201 -18.99 24.93 16.23
CA SER A 201 -18.75 25.57 14.92
C SER A 201 -18.74 27.10 14.92
N SER A 202 -19.30 27.73 15.96
CA SER A 202 -19.27 29.18 16.15
C SER A 202 -17.95 29.70 16.75
N CYS A 203 -17.13 28.82 17.33
CA CYS A 203 -15.87 29.17 17.99
C CYS A 203 -14.69 28.98 17.03
N LEU A 204 -13.70 29.87 17.14
CA LEU A 204 -12.37 29.68 16.54
C LEU A 204 -11.41 28.96 17.51
N THR A 205 -11.49 29.28 18.80
CA THR A 205 -10.79 28.58 19.89
C THR A 205 -11.75 28.40 21.06
N CYS A 206 -11.59 27.32 21.82
CA CYS A 206 -12.49 26.98 22.92
C CYS A 206 -11.75 26.22 24.03
N HIS A 207 -12.38 26.17 25.20
CA HIS A 207 -11.96 25.33 26.32
C HIS A 207 -12.93 24.17 26.60
N GLY A 208 -13.93 23.99 25.72
CA GLY A 208 -14.97 22.98 25.84
C GLY A 208 -15.78 22.84 24.54
N PRO A 209 -16.64 21.81 24.45
CA PRO A 209 -17.39 21.52 23.23
C PRO A 209 -18.66 22.39 23.08
N GLY A 210 -19.08 23.10 24.12
CA GLY A 210 -20.32 23.85 24.14
C GLY A 210 -20.25 25.17 23.38
N VAL A 211 -21.41 25.65 22.93
CA VAL A 211 -21.57 26.99 22.31
C VAL A 211 -21.19 28.16 23.23
N ARG A 212 -21.03 27.89 24.53
CA ARG A 212 -20.62 28.87 25.56
C ARG A 212 -19.16 28.73 25.99
N ASP A 213 -18.44 27.76 25.46
CA ASP A 213 -17.07 27.46 25.87
C ASP A 213 -16.06 28.08 24.90
N CYS A 214 -16.51 29.06 24.09
CA CYS A 214 -15.63 29.75 23.15
C CYS A 214 -14.70 30.71 23.90
N ASP A 215 -13.41 30.67 23.57
CA ASP A 215 -12.43 31.69 23.97
C ASP A 215 -12.32 32.79 22.91
N ARG A 216 -12.48 32.42 21.64
CA ARG A 216 -12.52 33.33 20.49
C ARG A 216 -13.53 32.84 19.46
N CYS A 217 -14.14 33.77 18.75
CA CYS A 217 -15.16 33.49 17.74
C CYS A 217 -14.59 33.55 16.33
N SER A 218 -15.20 32.79 15.42
CA SER A 218 -14.94 32.85 13.98
C SER A 218 -15.28 34.27 13.48
N GLY A 219 -14.26 35.04 13.08
CA GLY A 219 -14.39 36.48 12.80
C GLY A 219 -13.75 37.42 13.84
N TRP A 220 -12.86 36.90 14.71
CA TRP A 220 -12.01 37.67 15.63
C TRP A 220 -12.76 38.44 16.74
N SER A 221 -14.06 38.16 16.93
CA SER A 221 -14.85 38.75 18.01
C SER A 221 -14.58 38.06 19.36
N ARG A 222 -14.74 38.81 20.47
CA ARG A 222 -14.69 38.26 21.83
C ARG A 222 -16.05 37.63 22.18
N PRO A 223 -16.09 36.47 22.85
CA PRO A 223 -17.32 35.88 23.34
C PRO A 223 -18.02 36.82 24.34
N ALA A 224 -19.34 36.94 24.26
CA ALA A 224 -20.17 37.61 25.25
C ALA A 224 -20.90 36.54 26.08
N TYR A 225 -20.63 36.50 27.40
CA TYR A 225 -21.13 35.44 28.30
C TYR A 225 -20.80 34.02 27.81
N GLY A 226 -19.60 33.83 27.26
CA GLY A 226 -19.13 32.56 26.69
C GLY A 226 -19.67 32.24 25.29
N LYS A 227 -20.75 32.92 24.85
CA LYS A 227 -21.36 32.70 23.54
C LYS A 227 -20.76 33.64 22.50
N CYS A 228 -20.48 33.12 21.32
CA CYS A 228 -20.15 33.97 20.19
C CYS A 228 -21.38 34.76 19.72
N PRO A 229 -21.29 36.11 19.71
CA PRO A 229 -22.39 36.92 19.23
C PRO A 229 -22.58 36.65 17.74
N VAL A 230 -23.74 36.12 17.38
CA VAL A 230 -24.21 36.15 16.01
C VAL A 230 -24.65 37.59 15.78
N ILE A 231 -23.80 38.41 15.15
CA ILE A 231 -24.20 39.75 14.72
C ILE A 231 -25.13 39.54 13.53
N SER A 232 -26.43 39.44 13.81
CA SER A 232 -27.46 39.44 12.77
C SER A 232 -27.79 40.89 12.45
N CYS A 233 -27.15 41.44 11.40
CA CYS A 233 -27.55 42.73 10.87
C CYS A 233 -28.90 42.60 10.15
N PRO A 234 -29.80 43.59 10.28
CA PRO A 234 -31.05 43.62 9.52
C PRO A 234 -30.78 43.69 8.00
N GLU A 235 -31.79 43.38 7.18
CA GLU A 235 -31.68 43.42 5.71
C GLU A 235 -31.13 44.77 5.21
N GLY A 236 -30.30 44.72 4.17
CA GLY A 236 -29.58 45.89 3.65
C GLY A 236 -28.34 46.31 4.45
N GLN A 237 -27.91 45.52 5.43
CA GLN A 237 -26.69 45.77 6.20
C GLN A 237 -25.75 44.55 6.23
N TYR A 238 -24.45 44.82 6.30
CA TYR A 238 -23.40 43.82 6.49
C TYR A 238 -22.59 44.11 7.75
N VAL A 239 -21.95 43.08 8.29
CA VAL A 239 -21.05 43.20 9.44
C VAL A 239 -19.71 43.73 8.95
N ASP A 240 -19.34 44.93 9.36
CA ASP A 240 -18.03 45.49 9.06
C ASP A 240 -16.96 44.83 9.95
N GLY A 241 -15.98 44.16 9.33
CA GLY A 241 -14.97 43.37 10.06
C GLY A 241 -14.05 44.17 10.97
N GLU A 242 -13.88 45.48 10.71
CA GLU A 242 -12.99 46.36 11.46
C GLU A 242 -13.71 47.07 12.61
N SER A 243 -14.84 47.72 12.32
CA SER A 243 -15.64 48.46 13.32
C SER A 243 -16.61 47.57 14.10
N ARG A 244 -16.90 46.36 13.62
CA ARG A 244 -17.84 45.40 14.23
C ARG A 244 -19.24 45.97 14.43
N THR A 245 -19.62 46.91 13.56
CA THR A 245 -20.94 47.51 13.51
C THR A 245 -21.63 47.14 12.20
N CYS A 246 -22.97 47.14 12.21
CA CYS A 246 -23.71 46.96 10.98
C CYS A 246 -23.59 48.21 10.12
N ARG A 247 -23.05 48.05 8.92
CA ARG A 247 -22.95 49.11 7.91
C ARG A 247 -23.87 48.77 6.74
N TYR A 248 -24.37 49.81 6.09
CA TYR A 248 -25.26 49.64 4.95
C TYR A 248 -24.53 49.09 3.73
N CYS A 249 -25.23 48.22 3.00
CA CYS A 249 -24.87 47.79 1.66
C CYS A 249 -24.93 48.96 0.67
N ASP A 250 -24.44 48.73 -0.55
CA ASP A 250 -24.82 49.59 -1.67
C ASP A 250 -26.34 49.57 -1.86
N ARG A 251 -26.93 50.69 -2.30
CA ARG A 251 -28.37 50.86 -2.47
C ARG A 251 -29.01 49.88 -3.46
N SER A 252 -28.22 49.32 -4.39
CA SER A 252 -28.70 48.34 -5.36
C SER A 252 -28.86 46.93 -4.74
N CYS A 253 -28.45 46.73 -3.49
CA CYS A 253 -28.29 45.41 -2.89
C CYS A 253 -29.17 45.21 -1.65
N LEU A 254 -29.85 44.06 -1.61
CA LEU A 254 -30.68 43.64 -0.48
C LEU A 254 -29.83 42.91 0.57
N THR A 255 -28.89 42.08 0.13
CA THR A 255 -27.89 41.45 1.00
C THR A 255 -26.50 41.59 0.39
N CYS A 256 -25.50 41.83 1.23
CA CYS A 256 -24.12 42.05 0.78
C CYS A 256 -23.11 41.56 1.83
N TYR A 257 -21.86 41.36 1.40
CA TYR A 257 -20.72 41.07 2.29
C TYR A 257 -19.76 42.26 2.45
N GLY A 258 -20.10 43.43 1.89
CA GLY A 258 -19.34 44.67 2.03
C GLY A 258 -20.05 45.86 1.40
N SER A 259 -19.46 47.05 1.52
CA SER A 259 -20.11 48.32 1.12
C SER A 259 -20.09 48.65 -0.38
N LYS A 260 -19.41 47.84 -1.21
CA LYS A 260 -19.28 48.12 -2.66
C LYS A 260 -20.40 47.42 -3.43
N ALA A 261 -20.82 48.00 -4.55
CA ALA A 261 -21.84 47.43 -5.45
C ALA A 261 -21.53 46.03 -6.01
N GLN A 262 -20.27 45.63 -5.99
CA GLN A 262 -19.74 44.32 -6.41
C GLN A 262 -19.66 43.29 -5.27
N ASN A 263 -20.04 43.70 -4.05
CA ASN A 263 -20.07 42.82 -2.89
C ASN A 263 -21.47 42.30 -2.58
N CYS A 264 -22.33 42.23 -3.60
CA CYS A 264 -23.75 41.96 -3.42
C CYS A 264 -24.07 40.50 -3.61
N ILE A 265 -24.90 39.98 -2.73
CA ILE A 265 -25.33 38.57 -2.73
C ILE A 265 -26.73 38.49 -3.33
N THR A 266 -27.61 39.42 -2.97
CA THR A 266 -28.93 39.58 -3.57
C THR A 266 -29.24 41.05 -3.85
N CYS A 267 -30.05 41.30 -4.88
CA CYS A 267 -30.38 42.64 -5.34
C CYS A 267 -31.68 43.17 -4.72
N ALA A 268 -31.74 44.50 -4.56
CA ALA A 268 -32.94 45.19 -4.12
C ALA A 268 -34.05 45.09 -5.18
N THR A 269 -35.32 45.30 -4.77
CA THR A 269 -36.46 45.22 -5.68
C THR A 269 -36.27 46.15 -6.89
N GLY A 270 -36.37 45.60 -8.10
CA GLY A 270 -36.15 46.33 -9.37
C GLY A 270 -34.73 46.23 -9.93
N TYR A 271 -33.81 45.54 -9.25
CA TYR A 271 -32.46 45.24 -9.74
C TYR A 271 -32.28 43.74 -9.98
N MET A 272 -31.43 43.38 -10.94
CA MET A 272 -31.07 41.99 -11.29
C MET A 272 -29.59 41.74 -11.02
N LEU A 273 -29.26 40.53 -10.57
CA LEU A 273 -27.88 40.14 -10.28
C LEU A 273 -27.15 39.71 -11.55
N GLU A 274 -26.02 40.37 -11.84
CA GLU A 274 -25.10 40.03 -12.91
C GLU A 274 -24.04 39.01 -12.44
N GLN A 275 -23.35 38.35 -13.38
CA GLN A 275 -22.33 37.33 -13.11
C GLN A 275 -21.15 37.82 -12.25
N GLU A 276 -20.92 39.14 -12.17
CA GLU A 276 -19.85 39.77 -11.37
C GLU A 276 -20.32 40.23 -9.97
N ALA A 277 -21.46 39.72 -9.49
CA ALA A 277 -22.04 40.09 -8.20
C ALA A 277 -22.41 41.58 -8.09
N VAL A 278 -22.72 42.20 -9.23
CA VAL A 278 -23.20 43.57 -9.36
C VAL A 278 -24.70 43.56 -9.65
N CYS A 279 -25.44 44.41 -8.93
CA CYS A 279 -26.87 44.59 -9.14
C CYS A 279 -27.13 45.73 -10.13
N VAL A 280 -27.74 45.40 -11.27
CA VAL A 280 -28.02 46.34 -12.37
C VAL A 280 -29.53 46.51 -12.56
N ASP A 281 -29.97 47.70 -12.96
CA ASP A 281 -31.37 48.00 -13.27
C ASP A 281 -31.77 47.54 -14.68
N ARG A 282 -30.78 47.34 -15.56
CA ARG A 282 -30.94 46.76 -16.90
C ARG A 282 -29.80 45.79 -17.18
N CYS A 283 -30.13 44.58 -17.63
CA CYS A 283 -29.13 43.60 -18.02
C CYS A 283 -28.34 44.08 -19.25
N PRO A 284 -27.04 43.75 -19.34
CA PRO A 284 -26.22 44.08 -20.50
C PRO A 284 -26.69 43.33 -21.76
N LEU A 285 -26.20 43.78 -22.93
CA LEU A 285 -26.47 43.10 -24.21
C LEU A 285 -26.03 41.62 -24.14
N GLY A 286 -26.82 40.75 -24.77
CA GLY A 286 -26.68 39.31 -24.72
C GLY A 286 -27.28 38.66 -23.47
N PHE A 287 -27.90 39.43 -22.58
CA PHE A 287 -28.59 38.93 -21.39
C PHE A 287 -30.00 39.52 -21.26
N TYR A 288 -30.93 38.75 -20.72
CA TYR A 288 -32.29 39.18 -20.38
C TYR A 288 -32.54 39.07 -18.88
N ALA A 289 -33.48 39.91 -18.40
CA ALA A 289 -33.86 39.95 -17.00
C ALA A 289 -34.88 38.83 -16.70
N ASN A 290 -34.44 37.77 -16.03
CA ASN A 290 -35.36 36.70 -15.64
C ASN A 290 -36.05 37.04 -14.32
N SER A 291 -37.35 37.37 -14.38
CA SER A 291 -38.15 37.76 -13.20
C SER A 291 -38.38 36.62 -12.19
N SER A 292 -38.16 35.36 -12.59
CA SER A 292 -38.30 34.20 -11.69
C SER A 292 -37.03 33.94 -10.89
N SER A 293 -35.85 34.15 -11.50
CA SER A 293 -34.55 33.88 -10.88
C SER A 293 -33.85 35.14 -10.36
N LEU A 294 -34.38 36.34 -10.69
CA LEU A 294 -33.82 37.65 -10.36
C LEU A 294 -32.37 37.85 -10.84
N LEU A 295 -32.01 37.13 -11.90
CA LEU A 295 -30.68 37.08 -12.49
C LEU A 295 -30.71 37.59 -13.93
N CYS A 296 -29.59 38.17 -14.37
CA CYS A 296 -29.33 38.39 -15.78
C CYS A 296 -28.87 37.09 -16.41
N GLU A 297 -29.74 36.46 -17.20
CA GLU A 297 -29.46 35.19 -17.88
C GLU A 297 -29.12 35.43 -19.34
N ARG A 298 -28.23 34.60 -19.89
CA ARG A 298 -27.76 34.76 -21.27
C ARG A 298 -28.88 34.43 -22.26
N CYS A 299 -29.00 35.26 -23.29
CA CYS A 299 -29.83 34.96 -24.46
C CYS A 299 -29.39 33.66 -25.16
N SER A 300 -30.27 33.11 -26.00
CA SER A 300 -29.89 32.01 -26.89
C SER A 300 -28.73 32.39 -27.81
N ALA A 301 -28.03 31.37 -28.31
CA ALA A 301 -26.88 31.57 -29.19
C ALA A 301 -27.24 32.48 -30.37
N ASN A 302 -26.28 33.32 -30.79
CA ASN A 302 -26.42 34.25 -31.91
C ASN A 302 -27.42 35.41 -31.70
N CYS A 303 -28.01 35.54 -30.51
CA CYS A 303 -28.90 36.62 -30.13
C CYS A 303 -28.16 37.73 -29.36
N GLU A 304 -28.36 38.98 -29.76
CA GLU A 304 -27.78 40.18 -29.14
C GLU A 304 -28.74 40.82 -28.13
N ALA A 305 -30.05 40.86 -28.42
CA ALA A 305 -31.07 41.30 -27.48
C ALA A 305 -32.26 40.34 -27.48
N CYS A 306 -32.69 39.91 -26.30
CA CYS A 306 -33.82 38.99 -26.14
C CYS A 306 -34.75 39.43 -25.00
N GLU A 307 -36.03 39.07 -25.10
CA GLU A 307 -37.04 39.26 -24.03
C GLU A 307 -37.12 38.05 -23.10
N SER A 308 -36.89 36.86 -23.65
CA SER A 308 -36.74 35.60 -22.93
C SER A 308 -35.69 34.72 -23.62
N ARG A 309 -35.34 33.57 -23.02
CA ARG A 309 -34.32 32.67 -23.58
C ARG A 309 -34.56 32.32 -25.06
N ASP A 310 -35.82 32.12 -25.45
CA ASP A 310 -36.21 31.64 -26.78
C ASP A 310 -36.88 32.74 -27.65
N GLU A 311 -36.98 33.97 -27.15
CA GLU A 311 -37.56 35.12 -27.86
C GLU A 311 -36.50 36.19 -28.11
N CYS A 312 -35.73 35.97 -29.17
CA CYS A 312 -34.75 36.93 -29.65
C CYS A 312 -35.40 38.11 -30.41
N VAL A 313 -34.93 39.31 -30.14
CA VAL A 313 -35.36 40.58 -30.76
C VAL A 313 -34.34 41.09 -31.77
N SER A 314 -33.04 40.91 -31.52
CA SER A 314 -31.97 41.24 -32.47
C SER A 314 -30.87 40.18 -32.51
N CYS A 315 -30.38 39.87 -33.71
CA CYS A 315 -29.28 38.94 -33.91
C CYS A 315 -27.94 39.67 -33.87
N ASN A 316 -26.90 38.98 -33.39
CA ASN A 316 -25.54 39.51 -33.36
C ASN A 316 -25.03 39.79 -34.78
N THR A 317 -24.47 40.97 -35.04
CA THR A 317 -23.99 41.37 -36.38
C THR A 317 -22.46 41.29 -36.55
N ASP A 318 -21.73 40.85 -35.54
CA ASP A 318 -20.27 40.97 -35.48
C ASP A 318 -19.51 39.92 -36.31
N THR A 319 -20.14 38.78 -36.63
CA THR A 319 -19.44 37.63 -37.24
C THR A 319 -19.96 37.18 -38.60
N TYR A 320 -21.27 37.29 -38.88
CA TYR A 320 -21.90 36.89 -40.16
C TYR A 320 -23.34 37.39 -40.23
N GLN A 321 -23.92 37.45 -41.43
CA GLN A 321 -25.30 37.91 -41.62
C GLN A 321 -26.29 36.87 -41.11
N LEU A 322 -26.92 37.16 -39.97
CA LEU A 322 -27.93 36.35 -39.31
C LEU A 322 -29.33 36.86 -39.61
N TYR A 323 -30.29 35.94 -39.75
CA TYR A 323 -31.69 36.26 -39.99
C TYR A 323 -32.53 35.88 -38.78
N LEU A 324 -33.33 36.83 -38.28
CA LEU A 324 -34.28 36.59 -37.19
C LEU A 324 -35.53 35.90 -37.75
N PHE A 325 -35.78 34.66 -37.32
CA PHE A 325 -36.96 33.91 -37.71
C PHE A 325 -37.55 33.19 -36.49
N GLN A 326 -38.84 33.45 -36.21
CA GLN A 326 -39.59 32.86 -35.08
C GLN A 326 -38.86 32.96 -33.72
N GLY A 327 -38.27 34.12 -33.40
CA GLY A 327 -37.59 34.35 -32.12
C GLY A 327 -36.18 33.73 -32.03
N SER A 328 -35.66 33.16 -33.11
CA SER A 328 -34.30 32.57 -33.17
C SER A 328 -33.48 33.15 -34.32
N CYS A 329 -32.16 33.21 -34.12
CA CYS A 329 -31.21 33.75 -35.11
C CYS A 329 -30.55 32.62 -35.90
N TRP A 330 -30.81 32.59 -37.21
CA TRP A 330 -30.33 31.54 -38.11
C TRP A 330 -29.27 32.06 -39.06
N SER A 331 -28.23 31.25 -39.30
CA SER A 331 -27.17 31.53 -40.28
C SER A 331 -27.60 31.27 -41.73
N GLU A 332 -28.68 30.52 -41.93
CA GLU A 332 -29.30 30.26 -43.22
C GLU A 332 -30.82 30.48 -43.08
N CYS A 333 -31.48 31.05 -44.09
CA CYS A 333 -32.93 31.26 -44.06
C CYS A 333 -33.66 29.90 -44.07
N PRO A 334 -34.48 29.58 -43.05
CA PRO A 334 -35.31 28.37 -43.01
C PRO A 334 -36.42 28.34 -44.08
#